data_AF-H3ZH86-F1
#
_entry.id   AF-H3ZH86-F1
#
_cell.length_a   1.000
_cell.length_b   1.000
_cell.length_c   1.000
_cell.angle_alpha   90.00
_cell.angle_beta   90.00
_cell.angle_gamma   90.00
#
_symmetry.space_group_name_H-M   'P 1'
#
loop_
_entity.id
_entity.type
_entity.pdbx_description
1 polymer ?
#
loop_
_entity_poly.entity_id
_entity_poly.type
_entity_poly.pdbx_seq_one_letter_code
_entity_poly.pdbx_strand_id
1 'polypeptide(L)'
;MLANRQELNANYEQSLFSAFTNYQFVESLLRDYIVTAYAIIKIKVSFSNVMAFEYSKKDIETFGLDRLNSTFKKLCHNKALSAAIKEVSQIRNELAHEAFFQKFKDQLSEVSDEQLFEKTCKFLDCRSKLEPIITKLLRELSLIQAELKSLSG
;
A
#
# COMPACT_ATOMS: atom_id res chain seq x y z
N MET A 1 -2.88 0.60 39.35
CA MET A 1 -1.91 0.99 38.31
C MET A 1 -1.89 0.08 37.07
N LEU A 2 -2.66 -1.03 37.01
CA LEU A 2 -2.71 -1.91 35.82
C LEU A 2 -3.44 -1.33 34.59
N ALA A 3 -4.30 -0.33 34.78
CA ALA A 3 -5.11 0.25 33.71
C ALA A 3 -4.28 0.97 32.61
N ASN A 4 -3.15 1.59 32.97
CA ASN A 4 -2.35 2.39 32.02
C ASN A 4 -1.61 1.53 30.99
N ARG A 5 -1.01 0.40 31.41
CA ARG A 5 -0.27 -0.48 30.50
C ARG A 5 -1.18 -1.23 29.51
N GLN A 6 -2.33 -1.68 29.97
CA GLN A 6 -3.31 -2.35 29.10
C GLN A 6 -3.82 -1.40 28.01
N GLU A 7 -4.10 -0.15 28.37
CA GLU A 7 -4.50 0.89 27.43
C GLU A 7 -3.39 1.22 26.43
N LEU A 8 -2.14 1.34 26.88
CA LEU A 8 -0.98 1.54 25.99
C LEU A 8 -0.80 0.41 24.98
N ASN A 9 -0.92 -0.84 25.42
CA ASN A 9 -0.86 -1.99 24.52
C ASN A 9 -2.01 -1.99 23.50
N ALA A 10 -3.24 -1.69 23.93
CA ALA A 10 -4.39 -1.61 23.02
C ALA A 10 -4.20 -0.50 21.97
N ASN A 11 -3.71 0.67 22.38
CA ASN A 11 -3.42 1.79 21.48
C ASN A 11 -2.34 1.44 20.46
N TYR A 12 -1.29 0.74 20.89
CA TYR A 12 -0.24 0.24 20.01
C TYR A 12 -0.80 -0.74 18.99
N GLU A 13 -1.55 -1.76 19.42
CA GLU A 13 -2.13 -2.77 18.52
C GLU A 13 -3.10 -2.14 17.52
N GLN A 14 -3.95 -1.23 17.97
CA GLN A 14 -4.90 -0.52 17.10
C GLN A 14 -4.17 0.34 16.07
N SER A 15 -3.13 1.07 16.48
CA SER A 15 -2.36 1.94 15.58
C SER A 15 -1.57 1.13 14.56
N LEU A 16 -0.97 0.02 15.00
CA LEU A 16 -0.29 -0.95 14.15
C LEU A 16 -1.23 -1.54 13.09
N PHE A 17 -2.39 -2.04 13.54
CA PHE A 17 -3.40 -2.60 12.65
C PHE A 17 -3.88 -1.57 11.62
N SER A 18 -4.24 -0.37 12.08
CA SER A 18 -4.70 0.72 11.21
C SER A 18 -3.65 1.11 10.17
N ALA A 19 -2.37 1.20 10.56
CA ALA A 19 -1.29 1.48 9.62
C ALA A 19 -1.15 0.40 8.54
N PHE A 20 -1.19 -0.89 8.93
CA PHE A 20 -1.14 -1.99 7.97
C PHE A 20 -2.35 -2.06 7.05
N THR A 21 -3.55 -1.76 7.55
CA THR A 21 -4.75 -1.66 6.70
C THR A 21 -4.58 -0.60 5.62
N ASN A 22 -4.02 0.57 5.95
CA ASN A 22 -3.78 1.60 4.95
C ASN A 22 -2.74 1.18 3.90
N TYR A 23 -1.68 0.47 4.30
CA TYR A 23 -0.73 -0.10 3.34
C TYR A 23 -1.39 -1.12 2.42
N GLN A 24 -2.20 -2.03 2.96
CA GLN A 24 -2.96 -3.01 2.16
C GLN A 24 -3.93 -2.32 1.20
N PHE A 25 -4.54 -1.21 1.63
CA PHE A 25 -5.42 -0.43 0.78
C PHE A 25 -4.65 0.21 -0.39
N VAL A 26 -3.48 0.79 -0.14
CA VAL A 26 -2.59 1.29 -1.20
C VAL A 26 -2.19 0.17 -2.17
N GLU A 27 -1.85 -1.02 -1.68
CA GLU A 27 -1.57 -2.18 -2.55
C GLU A 27 -2.77 -2.56 -3.41
N SER A 28 -3.97 -2.56 -2.85
CA SER A 28 -5.20 -2.86 -3.59
C SER A 28 -5.43 -1.84 -4.71
N LEU A 29 -5.32 -0.55 -4.39
CA LEU A 29 -5.48 0.52 -5.38
C LEU A 29 -4.46 0.43 -6.51
N LEU A 30 -3.20 0.07 -6.19
CA LEU A 30 -2.17 -0.16 -7.20
C LEU A 30 -2.50 -1.36 -8.09
N ARG A 31 -2.97 -2.47 -7.52
CA ARG A 31 -3.39 -3.64 -8.30
C ARG A 31 -4.52 -3.26 -9.25
N ASP A 32 -5.53 -2.55 -8.77
CA ASP A 32 -6.67 -2.13 -9.59
C ASP A 32 -6.23 -1.19 -10.71
N TYR A 33 -5.32 -0.24 -10.43
CA TYR A 33 -4.75 0.63 -11.45
C TYR A 33 -4.01 -0.17 -12.53
N ILE A 34 -3.12 -1.08 -12.11
CA ILE A 34 -2.30 -1.88 -13.02
C ILE A 34 -3.19 -2.76 -13.91
N VAL A 35 -4.17 -3.46 -13.34
CA VAL A 35 -5.11 -4.29 -14.10
C VAL A 35 -5.91 -3.43 -15.09
N THR A 36 -6.38 -2.25 -14.67
CA THR A 36 -7.12 -1.34 -15.55
C THR A 36 -6.25 -0.83 -16.70
N ALA A 37 -4.99 -0.44 -16.42
CA ALA A 37 -4.04 0.00 -17.44
C ALA A 37 -3.77 -1.09 -18.48
N TYR A 38 -3.56 -2.33 -18.03
CA TYR A 38 -3.32 -3.44 -18.95
C TYR A 38 -4.57 -3.86 -19.73
N ALA A 39 -5.78 -3.69 -19.19
CA ALA A 39 -7.02 -3.86 -19.95
C ALA A 39 -7.11 -2.85 -21.10
N ILE A 40 -6.76 -1.58 -20.87
CA ILE A 40 -6.70 -0.55 -21.91
C ILE A 40 -5.66 -0.91 -22.98
N ILE A 41 -4.46 -1.31 -22.55
CA ILE A 41 -3.39 -1.73 -23.48
C ILE A 41 -3.88 -2.90 -24.33
N LYS A 42 -4.54 -3.89 -23.71
CA LYS A 42 -5.11 -5.04 -24.42
C LYS A 42 -6.09 -4.60 -25.50
N ILE A 43 -7.05 -3.73 -25.17
CA ILE A 43 -8.01 -3.20 -26.15
C ILE A 43 -7.25 -2.53 -27.30
N LYS A 44 -6.30 -1.63 -27.01
CA LYS A 44 -5.55 -0.88 -28.02
C LYS A 44 -4.67 -1.76 -28.92
N VAL A 45 -4.08 -2.83 -28.39
CA VAL A 45 -3.20 -3.75 -29.15
C VAL A 45 -4.02 -4.78 -29.95
N SER A 46 -5.12 -5.28 -29.39
CA SER A 46 -5.97 -6.30 -30.02
C SER A 46 -6.60 -5.87 -31.34
N PHE A 47 -6.72 -4.57 -31.61
CA PHE A 47 -7.19 -4.07 -32.91
C PHE A 47 -6.34 -4.55 -34.10
N SER A 48 -5.08 -4.91 -33.86
CA SER A 48 -4.17 -5.34 -34.92
C SER A 48 -4.22 -6.84 -35.21
N ASN A 49 -4.77 -7.68 -34.31
CA ASN A 49 -4.70 -9.16 -34.39
C ASN A 49 -3.27 -9.75 -34.58
N VAL A 50 -2.22 -8.94 -34.38
CA VAL A 50 -0.82 -9.36 -34.60
C VAL A 50 -0.24 -10.10 -33.40
N MET A 51 -0.74 -9.84 -32.19
CA MET A 51 -0.14 -10.35 -30.95
C MET A 51 -1.20 -10.65 -29.89
N ALA A 52 -1.10 -11.83 -29.28
CA ALA A 52 -1.88 -12.19 -28.09
C ALA A 52 -1.31 -11.47 -26.86
N PHE A 53 -2.17 -10.76 -26.13
CA PHE A 53 -1.82 -10.07 -24.89
C PHE A 53 -2.70 -10.56 -23.73
N GLU A 54 -2.10 -11.31 -22.79
CA GLU A 54 -2.81 -12.06 -21.74
C GLU A 54 -2.49 -11.60 -20.30
N TYR A 55 -2.08 -10.35 -20.12
CA TYR A 55 -1.85 -9.82 -18.76
C TYR A 55 -3.14 -9.79 -17.93
N SER A 56 -3.07 -10.27 -16.70
CA SER A 56 -4.21 -10.47 -15.81
C SER A 56 -3.91 -10.08 -14.35
N LYS A 57 -4.95 -10.04 -13.52
CA LYS A 57 -4.82 -9.83 -12.07
C LYS A 57 -3.96 -10.92 -11.39
N LYS A 58 -4.00 -12.15 -11.91
CA LYS A 58 -3.24 -13.29 -11.35
C LYS A 58 -1.73 -13.05 -11.43
N ASP A 59 -1.27 -12.33 -12.45
CA ASP A 59 0.16 -12.04 -12.65
C ASP A 59 0.75 -11.13 -11.57
N ILE A 60 -0.09 -10.40 -10.82
CA ILE A 60 0.33 -9.45 -9.79
C ILE A 60 -0.26 -9.72 -8.41
N GLU A 61 -1.00 -10.81 -8.24
CA GLU A 61 -1.72 -11.12 -7.01
C GLU A 61 -0.77 -11.24 -5.81
N THR A 62 0.41 -11.83 -6.05
CA THR A 62 1.45 -12.04 -5.03
C THR A 62 2.42 -10.87 -4.90
N PHE A 63 2.25 -9.78 -5.66
CA PHE A 63 3.18 -8.66 -5.62
C PHE A 63 2.93 -7.83 -4.35
N GLY A 64 3.98 -7.62 -3.57
CA GLY A 64 4.00 -6.62 -2.51
C GLY A 64 4.18 -5.20 -3.04
N LEU A 65 3.98 -4.22 -2.16
CA LEU A 65 3.99 -2.79 -2.46
C LEU A 65 5.16 -2.30 -3.34
N ASP A 66 6.39 -2.73 -3.06
CA ASP A 66 7.57 -2.34 -3.84
C ASP A 66 7.50 -2.78 -5.31
N ARG A 67 7.05 -4.02 -5.55
CA ARG A 67 6.95 -4.58 -6.90
C ARG A 67 5.75 -3.98 -7.63
N LEU A 68 4.64 -3.76 -6.93
CA LEU A 68 3.48 -3.03 -7.46
C LEU A 68 3.86 -1.61 -7.89
N ASN A 69 4.59 -0.87 -7.04
CA ASN A 69 5.06 0.48 -7.39
C ASN A 69 6.00 0.47 -8.61
N SER A 70 6.87 -0.53 -8.71
CA SER A 70 7.77 -0.67 -9.86
C SER A 70 7.02 -0.86 -11.18
N THR A 71 5.91 -1.61 -11.17
CA THR A 71 5.02 -1.75 -12.33
C THR A 71 4.23 -0.46 -12.58
N PHE A 72 3.62 0.10 -11.53
CA PHE A 72 2.88 1.36 -11.59
C PHE A 72 3.72 2.51 -12.20
N LYS A 73 5.00 2.63 -11.81
CA LYS A 73 5.93 3.64 -12.34
C LYS A 73 6.08 3.57 -13.87
N LYS A 74 5.92 2.39 -14.47
CA LYS A 74 6.01 2.19 -15.93
C LYS A 74 4.72 2.60 -16.64
N LEU A 75 3.58 2.50 -15.96
CA LEU A 75 2.25 2.73 -16.52
C LEU A 75 1.73 4.15 -16.26
N CYS A 76 2.13 4.76 -15.14
CA CYS A 76 1.67 6.07 -14.72
C CYS A 76 2.70 7.17 -15.05
N HIS A 77 2.22 8.33 -15.51
CA HIS A 77 3.05 9.51 -15.75
C HIS A 77 3.39 10.28 -14.47
N ASN A 78 2.62 10.09 -13.38
CA ASN A 78 2.81 10.77 -12.11
C ASN A 78 4.01 10.21 -11.32
N LYS A 79 5.22 10.64 -11.70
CA LYS A 79 6.47 10.16 -11.09
C LYS A 79 6.61 10.56 -9.62
N ALA A 80 6.03 11.71 -9.23
CA ALA A 80 6.02 12.16 -7.84
C ALA A 80 5.21 11.21 -6.95
N LEU A 81 4.05 10.73 -7.42
CA LEU A 81 3.26 9.74 -6.70
C LEU A 81 4.02 8.41 -6.55
N SER A 82 4.67 7.94 -7.60
CA SER A 82 5.50 6.72 -7.52
C SER A 82 6.68 6.87 -6.55
N ALA A 83 7.32 8.05 -6.49
CA ALA A 83 8.37 8.34 -5.51
C ALA A 83 7.82 8.30 -4.07
N ALA A 84 6.69 8.96 -3.81
CA ALA A 84 6.04 8.93 -2.50
C ALA A 84 5.65 7.50 -2.06
N ILE A 85 5.15 6.69 -3.00
CA ILE A 85 4.84 5.27 -2.74
C ILE A 85 6.12 4.49 -2.40
N LYS A 86 7.24 4.80 -3.04
CA LYS A 86 8.52 4.12 -2.77
C LYS A 86 9.01 4.40 -1.35
N GLU A 87 8.91 5.65 -0.91
CA GLU A 87 9.28 6.05 0.45
C GLU A 87 8.46 5.29 1.50
N VAL A 88 7.12 5.27 1.36
CA VAL A 88 6.28 4.57 2.34
C VAL A 88 6.42 3.04 2.28
N SER A 89 6.83 2.48 1.14
CA SER A 89 7.11 1.04 1.02
C SER A 89 8.32 0.61 1.85
N GLN A 90 9.37 1.45 1.90
CA GLN A 90 10.52 1.21 2.78
C GLN A 90 10.11 1.26 4.25
N ILE A 91 9.33 2.28 4.62
CA ILE A 91 8.79 2.45 5.96
C ILE A 91 7.94 1.22 6.35
N ARG A 92 7.05 0.74 5.47
CA ARG A 92 6.23 -0.46 5.74
C ARG A 92 7.07 -1.67 6.12
N ASN A 93 8.19 -1.89 5.44
CA ASN A 93 9.07 -3.03 5.72
C ASN A 93 9.76 -2.87 7.07
N GLU A 94 10.25 -1.67 7.39
CA GLU A 94 10.81 -1.37 8.71
C GLU A 94 9.77 -1.64 9.82
N LEU A 95 8.53 -1.16 9.64
CA LEU A 95 7.44 -1.38 10.60
C LEU A 95 7.08 -2.87 10.76
N ALA A 96 7.10 -3.64 9.67
CA ALA A 96 6.86 -5.08 9.72
C ALA A 96 7.94 -5.82 10.51
N HIS A 97 9.22 -5.48 10.28
CA HIS A 97 10.31 -6.03 11.07
C HIS A 97 10.21 -5.61 12.55
N GLU A 98 9.93 -4.32 12.80
CA GLU A 98 9.80 -3.79 14.15
C GLU A 98 8.65 -4.42 14.93
N ALA A 99 7.49 -4.59 14.31
CA ALA A 99 6.34 -5.26 14.92
C ALA A 99 6.60 -6.74 15.19
N PHE A 100 7.34 -7.42 14.30
CA PHE A 100 7.79 -8.78 14.53
C PHE A 100 8.71 -8.85 15.75
N PHE A 101 9.76 -8.02 15.82
CA PHE A 101 10.66 -7.97 16.97
C PHE A 101 9.93 -7.63 18.27
N GLN A 102 8.95 -6.72 18.23
CA GLN A 102 8.14 -6.36 19.39
C GLN A 102 7.40 -7.57 19.95
N LYS A 103 6.78 -8.38 19.08
CA LYS A 103 6.09 -9.61 19.49
C LYS A 103 7.03 -10.60 20.22
N PHE A 104 8.31 -10.65 19.85
CA PHE A 104 9.31 -11.44 20.59
C PHE A 104 9.69 -10.80 21.93
N LYS A 105 9.88 -9.47 21.98
CA LYS A 105 10.22 -8.77 23.22
C LYS A 105 9.10 -8.78 24.26
N ASP A 106 7.83 -8.72 23.82
CA ASP A 106 6.69 -8.81 24.72
C ASP A 106 6.61 -10.17 25.41
N GLN A 107 7.02 -11.24 24.72
CA GLN A 107 7.16 -12.58 25.34
C GLN A 107 8.26 -12.62 26.41
N LEU A 108 9.23 -11.72 26.33
CA LEU A 108 10.35 -11.59 27.27
C LEU A 108 10.14 -10.46 28.31
N SER A 109 9.01 -9.74 28.26
CA SER A 109 8.67 -8.62 29.17
C SER A 109 9.69 -7.46 29.20
N GLU A 110 10.38 -7.18 28.09
CA GLU A 110 11.50 -6.21 28.06
C GLU A 110 11.14 -4.79 27.58
N VAL A 111 9.87 -4.49 27.30
CA VAL A 111 9.51 -3.19 26.66
C VAL A 111 8.91 -2.21 27.67
N SER A 112 9.46 -1.00 27.73
CA SER A 112 8.99 0.11 28.57
C SER A 112 7.71 0.78 28.03
N ASP A 113 6.99 1.50 28.90
CA ASP A 113 5.78 2.26 28.51
C ASP A 113 6.13 3.35 27.50
N GLU A 114 7.25 4.04 27.69
CA GLU A 114 7.75 5.08 26.80
C GLU A 114 8.02 4.55 25.39
N GLN A 115 8.66 3.38 25.27
CA GLN A 115 8.93 2.74 23.98
C GLN A 115 7.63 2.35 23.25
N LEU A 116 6.61 1.89 23.98
CA LEU A 116 5.30 1.58 23.41
C LEU A 116 4.59 2.83 22.89
N PHE A 117 4.67 3.93 23.64
CA PHE A 117 4.11 5.22 23.24
C PHE A 117 4.79 5.77 21.97
N GLU A 118 6.13 5.80 21.95
CA GLU A 118 6.90 6.26 20.78
C GLU A 118 6.57 5.48 19.51
N LYS A 119 6.47 4.14 19.62
CA LYS A 119 6.06 3.28 18.51
C LYS A 119 4.64 3.59 18.04
N THR A 120 3.72 3.83 18.96
CA THR A 120 2.34 4.21 18.65
C THR A 120 2.32 5.51 17.83
N CYS A 121 3.05 6.54 18.26
CA CYS A 121 3.21 7.78 17.51
C CYS A 121 3.79 7.54 16.10
N LYS A 122 4.80 6.68 15.98
CA LYS A 122 5.40 6.31 14.68
C LYS A 122 4.37 5.72 13.72
N PHE A 123 3.47 4.82 14.18
CA PHE A 123 2.42 4.27 13.33
C PHE A 123 1.40 5.32 12.88
N LEU A 124 1.01 6.24 13.78
CA LEU A 124 0.11 7.35 13.46
C LEU A 124 0.72 8.29 12.40
N ASP A 125 2.01 8.61 12.53
CA ASP A 125 2.74 9.41 11.54
C ASP A 125 2.85 8.70 10.19
N CYS A 126 3.03 7.38 10.18
CA CYS A 126 3.04 6.62 8.94
C CYS A 126 1.67 6.63 8.27
N ARG A 127 0.60 6.52 9.06
CA ARG A 127 -0.77 6.64 8.56
C ARG A 127 -1.02 8.00 7.93
N SER A 128 -0.63 9.11 8.58
CA SER A 128 -0.87 10.45 8.03
C SER A 128 -0.15 10.67 6.70
N LYS A 129 1.03 10.07 6.50
CA LYS A 129 1.74 10.06 5.21
C LYS A 129 1.03 9.28 4.10
N LEU A 130 0.24 8.25 4.45
CA LEU A 130 -0.48 7.41 3.48
C LEU A 130 -1.76 8.08 2.95
N GLU A 131 -2.43 8.90 3.75
CA GLU A 131 -3.68 9.58 3.35
C GLU A 131 -3.54 10.37 2.03
N PRO A 132 -2.55 11.28 1.85
CA PRO A 132 -2.41 12.00 0.58
C PRO A 132 -2.02 11.10 -0.59
N ILE A 133 -1.34 9.97 -0.34
CA ILE A 133 -1.01 8.97 -1.37
C ILE A 133 -2.28 8.27 -1.84
N ILE A 134 -3.13 7.83 -0.91
CA ILE A 134 -4.42 7.20 -1.18
C ILE A 134 -5.29 8.13 -2.03
N THR A 135 -5.44 9.40 -1.63
CA THR A 135 -6.22 10.38 -2.39
C THR A 135 -5.71 10.55 -3.82
N LYS A 136 -4.39 10.64 -4.00
CA LYS A 136 -3.79 10.77 -5.33
C LYS A 136 -3.97 9.50 -6.16
N LEU A 137 -3.81 8.31 -5.57
CA LEU A 137 -4.04 7.04 -6.26
C LEU A 137 -5.50 6.87 -6.70
N LEU A 138 -6.47 7.22 -5.84
CA LEU A 138 -7.88 7.20 -6.20
C LEU A 138 -8.19 8.11 -7.39
N ARG A 139 -7.55 9.28 -7.44
CA ARG A 139 -7.68 10.20 -8.59
C ARG A 139 -7.10 9.59 -9.86
N GLU A 140 -5.89 9.06 -9.83
CA GLU A 140 -5.25 8.40 -10.99
C GLU A 140 -6.07 7.20 -11.47
N LEU A 141 -6.61 6.41 -10.52
CA LEU A 141 -7.48 5.27 -10.82
C LEU A 141 -8.78 5.72 -11.48
N SER A 142 -9.41 6.78 -10.99
CA SER A 142 -10.63 7.35 -11.59
C SER A 142 -10.40 7.80 -13.04
N LEU A 143 -9.26 8.44 -13.33
CA LEU A 143 -8.90 8.89 -14.67
C LEU A 143 -8.78 7.70 -15.64
N ILE A 144 -8.05 6.65 -15.25
CA ILE A 144 -7.84 5.49 -16.12
C ILE A 144 -9.10 4.62 -16.26
N GLN A 145 -9.95 4.56 -15.24
CA GLN A 145 -11.25 3.90 -15.34
C GLN A 145 -12.20 4.65 -16.29
N ALA A 146 -12.15 5.98 -16.33
CA ALA A 146 -12.92 6.76 -17.31
C ALA A 146 -12.45 6.49 -18.75
N GLU A 147 -11.13 6.45 -18.98
CA GLU A 147 -10.56 6.06 -20.28
C GLU A 147 -11.02 4.65 -20.69
N LEU A 148 -10.92 3.65 -19.79
CA LEU A 148 -11.36 2.28 -20.09
C LEU A 148 -12.84 2.23 -20.49
N LYS A 149 -13.71 2.96 -19.78
CA LYS A 149 -15.13 3.05 -20.11
C LYS A 149 -15.35 3.65 -21.50
N SER A 150 -14.61 4.70 -21.86
CA SER A 150 -14.72 5.34 -23.17
C SER A 150 -14.28 4.44 -24.33
N LEU A 151 -13.41 3.45 -24.06
CA LEU A 151 -12.93 2.47 -25.05
C LEU A 151 -13.81 1.21 -25.13
N SER A 152 -14.68 0.99 -24.14
CA SER A 152 -15.52 -0.20 -24.03
C SER A 152 -16.99 0.05 -24.37
N GLY A 153 -17.38 1.31 -24.59
CA GLY A 153 -18.69 1.74 -25.09
C GLY A 153 -18.63 2.05 -26.57
#